data_AF-A0A495YCQ3-F1
#
_entry.id   AF-A0A495YCQ3-F1
#
_cell.length_a   1.000
_cell.length_b   1.000
_cell.length_c   1.000
_cell.angle_alpha   90.00
_cell.angle_beta   90.00
_cell.angle_gamma   90.00
#
_symmetry.space_group_name_H-M   'P 1'
#
loop_
_entity.id
_entity.type
_entity.pdbx_description
1 polymer ?
#
loop_
_entity_poly.entity_id
_entity_poly.type
_entity_poly.pdbx_seq_one_letter_code
_entity_poly.pdbx_strand_id
1 'polypeptide(L)'
;MHIVSFDRDSSATTRSPHPAPSESWLPDFARIRGCVANAIADQIGEAIRAGVLRPGDRLPTQQAIADALGFHHNTVYIAFRKAAGRGLIRSFRRRGTFVLDNQPH
;
A
#
# COMPACT_ATOMS: atom_id res chain seq x y z
N MET A 1 -18.85 17.66 16.32
CA MET A 1 -17.45 17.28 16.59
C MET A 1 -17.18 16.03 15.79
N HIS A 2 -16.43 16.13 14.69
CA HIS A 2 -16.45 15.16 13.59
C HIS A 2 -15.87 13.80 14.00
N ILE A 3 -16.73 12.80 13.91
CA ILE A 3 -16.43 11.37 13.93
C ILE A 3 -16.18 11.02 12.47
N VAL A 4 -14.94 10.76 12.07
CA VAL A 4 -14.66 10.19 10.74
C VAL A 4 -14.72 8.68 10.84
N SER A 5 -15.92 8.14 10.61
CA SER A 5 -16.09 6.76 10.16
C SER A 5 -15.35 6.61 8.83
N PHE A 6 -14.35 5.72 8.78
CA PHE A 6 -13.79 5.28 7.52
C PHE A 6 -14.34 3.89 7.25
N ASP A 7 -15.26 3.85 6.28
CA ASP A 7 -16.12 2.74 5.94
C ASP A 7 -15.31 1.49 5.58
N ARG A 8 -15.52 0.44 6.35
CA ARG A 8 -15.14 -0.93 6.02
C ARG A 8 -16.30 -1.54 5.25
N ASP A 9 -16.46 -1.19 3.98
CA ASP A 9 -17.39 -1.92 3.13
C ASP A 9 -16.70 -3.12 2.48
N SER A 10 -17.13 -4.29 2.93
CA SER A 10 -17.06 -5.53 2.18
C SER A 10 -18.48 -5.91 1.84
N SER A 11 -18.90 -5.77 0.58
CA SER A 11 -19.98 -6.56 -0.01
C SER A 11 -19.99 -6.49 -1.54
N ALA A 12 -19.61 -7.59 -2.21
CA ALA A 12 -20.42 -8.18 -3.28
C ALA A 12 -19.79 -9.46 -3.87
N THR A 13 -20.53 -10.56 -3.71
CA THR A 13 -20.44 -11.81 -4.46
C THR A 13 -20.86 -11.58 -5.92
N THR A 14 -20.01 -11.90 -6.92
CA THR A 14 -20.42 -12.34 -8.27
C THR A 14 -19.23 -12.92 -9.04
N ARG A 15 -19.47 -14.06 -9.68
CA ARG A 15 -18.57 -14.83 -10.56
C ARG A 15 -18.20 -14.00 -11.81
N SER A 16 -16.99 -13.45 -11.93
CA SER A 16 -16.37 -12.97 -13.21
C SER A 16 -14.91 -12.47 -13.04
N PRO A 17 -14.09 -12.43 -14.12
CA PRO A 17 -12.62 -12.46 -14.08
C PRO A 17 -11.97 -11.09 -13.78
N HIS A 18 -10.90 -11.11 -12.98
CA HIS A 18 -10.13 -9.98 -12.40
C HIS A 18 -9.77 -8.84 -13.40
N PRO A 19 -10.07 -7.58 -13.02
CA PRO A 19 -8.99 -6.58 -12.96
C PRO A 19 -9.00 -5.75 -11.64
N ALA A 20 -7.90 -5.87 -10.88
CA ALA A 20 -7.29 -4.93 -9.92
C ALA A 20 -8.01 -4.57 -8.59
N PRO A 21 -7.86 -5.39 -7.52
CA PRO A 21 -8.13 -5.00 -6.13
C PRO A 21 -6.97 -4.24 -5.45
N SER A 22 -5.96 -3.77 -6.20
CA SER A 22 -4.70 -3.26 -5.62
C SER A 22 -4.54 -1.73 -5.66
N GLU A 23 -5.43 -1.02 -6.36
CA GLU A 23 -5.53 0.45 -6.31
C GLU A 23 -6.20 0.97 -5.02
N SER A 24 -6.95 0.11 -4.32
CA SER A 24 -7.73 0.49 -3.13
C SER A 24 -6.98 0.31 -1.81
N TRP A 25 -5.76 -0.25 -1.83
CA TRP A 25 -5.00 -0.44 -0.60
C TRP A 25 -4.33 0.86 -0.16
N LEU A 26 -4.73 1.36 1.01
CA LEU A 26 -4.17 2.56 1.61
C LEU A 26 -3.57 2.22 2.99
N PRO A 27 -2.40 2.79 3.34
CA PRO A 27 -1.86 2.66 4.68
C PRO A 27 -2.82 3.28 5.71
N ASP A 28 -2.85 2.70 6.89
CA ASP A 28 -3.58 3.24 8.04
C ASP A 28 -2.74 4.32 8.73
N PHE A 29 -3.17 5.58 8.58
CA PHE A 29 -2.53 6.73 9.23
C PHE A 29 -2.59 6.66 10.76
N ALA A 30 -3.60 6.02 11.35
CA ALA A 30 -3.72 5.90 12.80
C ALA A 30 -2.63 4.99 13.39
N ARG A 31 -2.12 4.05 12.58
CA ARG A 31 -0.99 3.16 12.91
C ARG A 31 0.38 3.78 12.65
N ILE A 32 0.45 4.97 12.05
CA ILE A 32 1.73 5.66 11.82
C ILE A 32 2.22 6.25 13.14
N ARG A 33 3.25 5.63 13.70
CA ARG A 33 3.95 6.09 14.91
C ARG A 33 5.44 6.30 14.59
N GLY A 34 6.01 7.40 15.07
CA GLY A 34 7.41 7.77 14.80
C GLY A 34 7.65 8.18 13.34
N CYS A 35 8.69 7.64 12.71
CA CYS A 35 9.06 7.97 11.34
C CYS A 35 8.01 7.45 10.32
N VAL A 36 7.23 8.36 9.72
CA VAL A 36 6.19 8.08 8.71
C VAL A 36 6.67 7.12 7.62
N ALA A 37 7.88 7.33 7.10
CA ALA A 37 8.43 6.50 6.05
C ALA A 37 8.65 5.03 6.47
N ASN A 38 9.04 4.79 7.74
CA ASN A 38 9.17 3.43 8.25
C ASN A 38 7.80 2.80 8.44
N ALA A 39 6.87 3.51 9.07
CA ALA A 39 5.54 2.99 9.35
C ALA A 39 4.79 2.59 8.07
N ILE A 40 4.87 3.38 7.00
CA ILE A 40 4.28 3.02 5.70
C ILE A 40 4.95 1.74 5.14
N ALA A 41 6.29 1.65 5.18
CA ALA A 41 7.00 0.48 4.68
C ALA A 41 6.69 -0.79 5.51
N ASP A 42 6.54 -0.65 6.82
CA ASP A 42 6.17 -1.74 7.73
C ASP A 42 4.74 -2.21 7.45
N GLN A 43 3.79 -1.28 7.25
CA GLN A 43 2.41 -1.60 6.90
C GLN A 43 2.28 -2.28 5.53
N ILE A 44 3.08 -1.88 4.54
CA ILE A 44 3.15 -2.60 3.25
C ILE A 44 3.57 -4.05 3.52
N GLY A 45 4.63 -4.28 4.30
CA GLY A 45 5.09 -5.62 4.64
C GLY A 45 4.08 -6.44 5.45
N GLU A 46 3.35 -5.83 6.37
CA GLU A 46 2.25 -6.46 7.11
C GLU A 46 1.08 -6.82 6.19
N ALA A 47 0.68 -5.93 5.29
CA ALA A 47 -0.40 -6.20 4.34
C ALA A 47 -0.06 -7.33 3.37
N ILE A 48 1.21 -7.44 2.97
CA ILE A 48 1.70 -8.57 2.16
C ILE A 48 1.63 -9.87 2.97
N ARG A 49 2.15 -9.87 4.20
CA ARG A 49 2.10 -11.05 5.10
C ARG A 49 0.68 -11.47 5.48
N ALA A 50 -0.22 -10.50 5.63
CA ALA A 50 -1.64 -10.74 5.91
C ALA A 50 -2.42 -11.23 4.67
N GLY A 51 -1.80 -11.28 3.49
CA GLY A 51 -2.44 -11.70 2.24
C GLY A 51 -3.41 -10.67 1.66
N VAL A 52 -3.41 -9.44 2.19
CA VAL A 52 -4.20 -8.31 1.67
C VAL A 52 -3.58 -7.81 0.36
N LEU A 53 -2.25 -7.71 0.31
CA LEU A 53 -1.48 -7.42 -0.88
C LEU A 53 -0.80 -8.69 -1.36
N ARG A 54 -1.11 -9.17 -2.57
CA ARG A 54 -0.46 -10.37 -3.11
C ARG A 54 0.77 -9.99 -3.93
N PRO A 55 1.82 -10.81 -3.93
CA PRO A 55 2.88 -10.63 -4.89
C PRO A 55 2.37 -10.57 -6.34
N GLY A 56 2.83 -9.58 -7.09
CA GLY A 56 2.31 -9.29 -8.43
C GLY A 56 1.14 -8.31 -8.46
N ASP A 57 0.53 -7.97 -7.32
CA ASP A 57 -0.45 -6.89 -7.25
C ASP A 57 0.20 -5.53 -7.47
N ARG A 58 -0.59 -4.59 -7.99
CA ARG A 58 -0.14 -3.24 -8.34
C ARG A 58 -0.45 -2.28 -7.20
N LEU A 59 0.56 -1.77 -6.52
CA LEU A 59 0.35 -0.73 -5.52
C LEU A 59 -0.17 0.57 -6.15
N PRO A 60 -0.95 1.35 -5.38
CA PRO A 60 -1.31 2.70 -5.77
C PRO A 60 -0.05 3.56 -5.91
N THR A 61 -0.18 4.65 -6.66
CA THR A 61 0.93 5.57 -6.88
C THR A 61 1.34 6.23 -5.56
N GLN A 62 2.61 6.65 -5.49
CA GLN A 62 3.12 7.41 -4.35
C GLN A 62 2.29 8.67 -4.09
N GLN A 63 1.78 9.27 -5.17
CA GLN A 63 0.92 10.44 -5.10
C GLN A 63 -0.45 10.12 -4.52
N ALA A 64 -1.12 9.06 -4.97
CA ALA A 64 -2.42 8.65 -4.42
C ALA A 64 -2.34 8.35 -2.91
N ILE A 65 -1.27 7.70 -2.46
CA ILE A 65 -1.04 7.44 -1.03
C ILE A 65 -0.74 8.73 -0.27
N ALA A 66 0.04 9.64 -0.85
CA ALA A 66 0.33 10.94 -0.25
C ALA A 66 -0.95 11.77 -0.08
N ASP A 67 -1.79 11.83 -1.11
CA ASP A 67 -3.05 12.56 -1.12
C ASP A 67 -4.05 11.95 -0.11
N ALA A 68 -4.15 10.63 -0.06
CA ALA A 68 -5.03 9.93 0.88
C ALA A 68 -4.61 10.11 2.34
N LEU A 69 -3.31 10.16 2.62
CA LEU A 69 -2.78 10.34 3.98
C LEU A 69 -2.58 11.81 4.36
N GLY A 70 -2.68 12.74 3.41
CA GLY A 70 -2.36 14.15 3.61
C GLY A 70 -0.87 14.41 3.89
N PHE A 71 0.03 13.52 3.48
CA PHE A 71 1.48 13.68 3.68
C PHE A 71 2.17 14.24 2.43
N HIS A 72 3.34 14.83 2.64
CA HIS A 72 4.18 15.26 1.52
C HIS A 72 4.68 14.07 0.70
N HIS A 73 4.58 14.15 -0.63
CA HIS A 73 4.99 13.09 -1.56
C HIS A 73 6.43 12.60 -1.33
N ASN A 74 7.34 13.49 -0.90
CA ASN A 74 8.74 13.14 -0.61
C ASN A 74 8.87 12.13 0.55
N THR A 75 7.98 12.20 1.54
CA THR A 75 7.94 11.26 2.68
C THR A 75 7.47 9.88 2.22
N VAL A 76 6.42 9.83 1.40
CA VAL A 76 5.96 8.58 0.78
C VAL A 76 7.02 8.02 -0.17
N TYR A 77 7.77 8.89 -0.86
CA TYR A 77 8.88 8.48 -1.70
C TYR A 77 9.98 7.77 -0.89
N ILE A 78 10.37 8.33 0.26
CA ILE A 78 11.32 7.68 1.18
C ILE A 78 10.76 6.35 1.69
N ALA A 79 9.47 6.28 2.00
CA ALA A 79 8.82 5.04 2.44
C ALA A 79 8.91 3.94 1.38
N PHE A 80 8.57 4.27 0.13
CA PHE A 80 8.64 3.36 -1.01
C PHE A 80 10.06 2.91 -1.27
N ARG A 81 11.04 3.82 -1.16
CA ARG A 81 12.46 3.44 -1.28
C ARG A 81 12.88 2.45 -0.20
N LYS A 82 12.39 2.59 1.03
CA LYS A 82 12.65 1.63 2.11
C LYS A 82 11.98 0.29 1.85
N ALA A 83 10.72 0.28 1.45
CA ALA A 83 10.00 -0.94 1.09
C ALA A 83 10.67 -1.66 -0.10
N ALA A 84 11.10 -0.91 -1.12
CA ALA A 84 11.84 -1.44 -2.26
C ALA A 84 13.22 -1.99 -1.87
N GLY A 85 13.93 -1.30 -0.98
CA GLY A 85 15.20 -1.77 -0.42
C GLY A 85 15.08 -3.06 0.39
N ARG A 86 13.89 -3.34 0.93
CA ARG A 86 13.55 -4.61 1.61
C ARG A 86 13.07 -5.71 0.65
N GLY A 87 13.03 -5.44 -0.66
CA GLY A 87 12.52 -6.39 -1.65
C GLY A 87 11.01 -6.61 -1.61
N LEU A 88 10.24 -5.74 -0.95
CA LEU A 88 8.78 -5.89 -0.82
C LEU A 88 8.02 -5.35 -2.04
N ILE A 89 8.59 -4.36 -2.74
CA ILE A 89 7.95 -3.69 -3.87
C ILE A 89 8.96 -3.32 -4.95
N ARG A 90 8.48 -3.14 -6.18
CA ARG A 90 9.27 -2.63 -7.32
C ARG A 90 8.53 -1.56 -8.08
N SER A 91 9.11 -0.37 -8.15
CA SER A 91 8.57 0.75 -8.91
C SER A 91 9.08 0.73 -10.36
N PHE A 92 8.16 0.69 -11.33
CA PHE A 92 8.47 0.83 -12.76
C PHE A 92 7.96 2.17 -13.28
N ARG A 93 8.86 3.01 -13.83
CA ARG A 93 8.54 4.38 -14.31
C ARG A 93 7.34 4.49 -15.27
N ARG A 94 7.01 3.44 -16.03
CA ARG A 94 5.88 3.44 -17.00
C ARG A 94 4.76 2.45 -16.66
N ARG A 95 4.95 1.57 -15.67
CA ARG A 95 3.98 0.51 -15.32
C ARG A 95 3.44 0.62 -13.90
N GLY A 96 3.89 1.60 -13.10
CA GLY A 96 3.47 1.73 -11.72
C GLY A 96 4.31 0.88 -10.77
N THR A 97 3.84 0.72 -9.54
CA THR A 97 4.55 -0.03 -8.50
C THR A 97 3.89 -1.39 -8.33
N PHE A 98 4.69 -2.45 -8.22
CA PHE A 98 4.19 -3.81 -7.99
C PHE A 98 4.74 -4.38 -6.69
N VAL A 99 3.94 -5.19 -6.01
CA VAL A 99 4.36 -6.01 -4.87
C VAL A 99 5.29 -7.10 -5.37
N LEU A 100 6.41 -7.28 -4.70
CA LEU A 100 7.32 -8.41 -4.92
C LEU A 100 7.07 -9.47 -3.85
N ASP A 101 7.16 -10.75 -4.27
CA ASP A 101 7.20 -11.86 -3.32
C ASP A 101 8.61 -11.90 -2.74
N ASN A 102 8.79 -11.42 -1.52
CA ASN A 102 10.03 -11.65 -0.78
C ASN A 102 9.88 -12.90 0.10
N GLN A 103 9.25 -13.96 -0.41
CA GLN A 103 9.39 -15.28 0.22
C GLN A 103 10.72 -15.89 -0.27
N PRO A 104 11.82 -15.80 0.50
CA PRO A 104 12.94 -16.71 0.25
C PRO A 104 12.40 -18.13 0.42
N HIS A 105 12.63 -18.95 -0.58
CA HIS A 105 12.43 -20.39 -0.56
C HIS A 105 13.35 -21.07 0.44
#